data_AF-A0A3M6UT50-F1
#
_entry.id   AF-A0A3M6UT50-F1
#
_cell.length_a   1.000
_cell.length_b   1.000
_cell.length_c   1.000
_cell.angle_alpha   90.00
_cell.angle_beta   90.00
_cell.angle_gamma   90.00
#
_symmetry.space_group_name_H-M   'P 1'
#
loop_
_entity.id
_entity.type
_entity.pdbx_description
1 polymer ?
#
loop_
_entity_poly.entity_id
_entity_poly.type
_entity_poly.pdbx_seq_one_letter_code
_entity_poly.pdbx_strand_id
1 'polypeptide(L)'
;MAAGVLATSVNYSSSQSSAAPLSRSQIGGYDADFVSPISADYLCPICQLAFRDPVQTRDCGHRFCESCLEPILRKPPAFCPIDRRTLTREKVYPDRACKRTVLSLTVKCYNSGNECDWTGELINLPNHLENCKRVPIKCINNCGRTDIPRDQMSAHVDADGDCPLAVVPCQYTDIGCKFKGRRNEMDKHVQDNMQVHLDLAHLRIRELEQRQEFVCTNGKFLWKISSYSQLFQQSATKKEKEKLCSPPFYTGQYGYKLRAEAFLNGLGQGKGTHLSLYVVIMKGEYDAILPWPFQQRVDFVLIDQDDDVGARQNKVWRLTCDRDSDYFKRPNKVKSLGFGCPKFVSLETLRTRNYIRDNTIFIRIDVEPLDAS
;
A
#
# COMPACT_ATOMS: atom_id res chain seq x y z
N MET A 1 44.64 5.34 69.54
CA MET A 1 43.57 6.33 69.33
C MET A 1 43.06 6.18 67.91
N ALA A 2 41.83 5.70 67.77
CA ALA A 2 41.16 5.53 66.50
C ALA A 2 40.68 6.90 65.99
N ALA A 3 40.88 7.18 64.70
CA ALA A 3 40.20 8.25 64.00
C ALA A 3 39.84 7.72 62.60
N GLY A 4 38.59 7.26 62.48
CA GLY A 4 37.98 6.95 61.19
C GLY A 4 37.70 8.24 60.42
N VAL A 5 37.93 8.20 59.11
CA VAL A 5 37.47 9.26 58.20
C VAL A 5 36.50 8.61 57.21
N LEU A 6 35.30 9.16 57.27
CA LEU A 6 34.05 8.77 56.63
C LEU A 6 34.17 8.59 55.11
N ALA A 7 33.65 7.47 54.62
CA ALA A 7 33.30 7.29 53.22
C ALA A 7 32.12 8.21 52.87
N THR A 8 32.37 9.29 52.16
CA THR A 8 31.31 10.11 51.57
C THR A 8 30.89 9.48 50.25
N SER A 9 29.71 8.86 50.25
CA SER A 9 28.96 8.48 49.06
C SER A 9 28.66 9.74 48.24
N VAL A 10 29.26 9.85 47.06
CA VAL A 10 28.95 10.95 46.13
C VAL A 10 27.69 10.55 45.36
N ASN A 11 26.54 11.11 45.75
CA ASN A 11 25.31 11.04 44.96
C ASN A 11 25.48 11.94 43.73
N TYR A 12 25.52 11.34 42.53
CA TYR A 12 25.45 12.09 41.29
C TYR A 12 23.97 12.35 40.97
N SER A 13 23.55 13.59 41.22
CA SER A 13 22.23 14.12 40.90
C SER A 13 21.99 14.05 39.40
N SER A 14 20.90 13.42 38.99
CA SER A 14 20.41 13.37 37.61
C SER A 14 19.93 14.74 37.15
N SER A 15 20.74 15.42 36.33
CA SER A 15 20.29 16.57 35.53
C SER A 15 20.08 16.13 34.08
N GLN A 16 18.86 16.33 33.60
CA GLN A 16 18.41 16.13 32.22
C GLN A 16 19.26 16.92 31.22
N SER A 17 19.68 16.30 30.11
CA SER A 17 19.95 17.00 28.86
C SER A 17 20.00 16.06 27.65
N SER A 18 18.98 16.20 26.79
CA SER A 18 18.98 16.19 25.32
C SER A 18 20.06 15.43 24.54
N ALA A 19 19.58 14.56 23.65
CA ALA A 19 20.32 13.72 22.71
C ALA A 19 21.20 14.48 21.70
N ALA A 20 22.41 13.94 21.44
CA ALA A 20 23.11 13.99 20.16
C ALA A 20 24.06 12.77 20.03
N PRO A 21 24.33 12.24 18.81
CA PRO A 21 24.88 10.91 18.60
C PRO A 21 26.41 10.86 18.50
N LEU A 22 26.98 9.73 18.95
CA LEU A 22 28.28 9.16 18.52
C LEU A 22 29.52 10.07 18.65
N SER A 23 29.79 10.58 19.84
CA SER A 23 31.14 10.99 20.25
C SER A 23 31.24 11.09 21.78
N ARG A 24 31.03 9.97 22.50
CA ARG A 24 31.60 9.88 23.86
C ARG A 24 33.12 9.83 23.65
N SER A 25 33.80 10.89 24.08
CA SER A 25 35.23 11.10 23.83
C SER A 25 36.04 9.82 24.07
N GLN A 26 36.91 9.45 23.12
CA GLN A 26 37.88 8.36 23.32
C GLN A 26 38.94 8.71 24.38
N ILE A 27 38.92 9.96 24.88
CA ILE A 27 39.84 10.48 25.90
C ILE A 27 39.20 10.29 27.27
N GLY A 28 39.97 9.73 28.22
CA GLY A 28 39.47 9.43 29.56
C GLY A 28 39.04 7.98 29.73
N GLY A 29 38.23 7.71 30.75
CA GLY A 29 37.71 6.38 31.07
C GLY A 29 36.43 6.02 30.31
N TYR A 30 35.78 4.94 30.71
CA TYR A 30 34.43 4.60 30.25
C TYR A 30 33.40 5.41 31.04
N ASP A 31 32.83 6.40 30.38
CA ASP A 31 31.56 6.99 30.77
C ASP A 31 30.45 6.06 30.25
N ALA A 32 29.93 5.19 31.11
CA ALA A 32 28.88 4.23 30.77
C ALA A 32 27.90 4.05 31.93
N ASP A 33 26.68 3.58 31.64
CA ASP A 33 25.64 3.39 32.66
C ASP A 33 25.80 2.02 33.32
N PHE A 34 26.65 1.94 34.35
CA PHE A 34 26.92 0.69 35.07
C PHE A 34 25.72 0.25 35.91
N VAL A 35 25.42 -1.05 35.91
CA VAL A 35 24.29 -1.62 36.68
C VAL A 35 24.56 -1.55 38.18
N SER A 36 25.82 -1.77 38.57
CA SER A 36 26.27 -1.78 39.95
C SER A 36 27.32 -0.67 40.18
N PRO A 37 27.41 -0.11 41.39
CA PRO A 37 28.49 0.81 41.74
C PRO A 37 29.86 0.20 41.46
N ILE A 38 30.75 0.98 40.84
CA ILE A 38 32.10 0.54 40.50
C ILE A 38 32.99 0.70 41.74
N SER A 39 33.80 -0.33 42.05
CA SER A 39 34.81 -0.19 43.10
C SER A 39 35.80 0.92 42.73
N ALA A 40 36.22 1.69 43.73
CA ALA A 40 37.23 2.75 43.56
C ALA A 40 38.55 2.21 42.96
N ASP A 41 38.85 0.92 43.16
CA ASP A 41 40.03 0.25 42.59
C ASP A 41 40.04 0.20 41.04
N TYR A 42 38.88 0.42 40.41
CA TYR A 42 38.71 0.40 38.96
C TYR A 42 38.44 1.79 38.37
N LEU A 43 38.56 2.85 39.17
CA LEU A 43 38.40 4.24 38.74
C LEU A 43 39.73 4.92 38.52
N CYS A 44 39.84 5.68 37.42
CA CYS A 44 41.01 6.47 37.12
C CYS A 44 41.11 7.71 38.02
N PRO A 45 42.22 7.93 38.75
CA PRO A 45 42.36 9.10 39.63
C PRO A 45 42.41 10.45 38.90
N ILE A 46 42.61 10.46 37.57
CA ILE A 46 42.65 11.69 36.77
C ILE A 46 41.25 12.07 36.27
N CYS A 47 40.53 11.14 35.63
CA CYS A 47 39.22 11.41 35.03
C CYS A 47 38.02 10.93 35.85
N GLN A 48 38.26 10.21 36.94
CA GLN A 48 37.25 9.67 37.87
C GLN A 48 36.24 8.70 37.23
N LEU A 49 36.56 8.17 36.05
CA LEU A 49 35.77 7.19 35.32
C LEU A 49 36.43 5.80 35.36
N ALA A 50 35.66 4.75 35.05
CA ALA A 50 36.19 3.40 34.94
C ALA A 50 37.34 3.33 33.92
N PHE A 51 38.41 2.61 34.23
CA PHE A 51 39.61 2.62 33.38
C PHE A 51 39.32 2.21 31.92
N ARG A 52 39.70 3.06 30.98
CA ARG A 52 39.83 2.74 29.55
C ARG A 52 41.31 2.61 29.23
N ASP A 53 41.68 1.49 28.62
CA ASP A 53 43.07 1.15 28.32
C ASP A 53 44.00 1.44 29.52
N PRO A 54 43.77 0.79 30.68
CA PRO A 54 44.54 1.07 31.88
C PRO A 54 46.03 0.81 31.68
N VAL A 55 46.84 1.73 32.17
CA VAL A 55 48.28 1.60 32.32
C VAL A 55 48.66 1.63 33.78
N GLN A 56 49.66 0.85 34.17
CA GLN A 56 50.18 0.78 35.53
C GLN A 56 51.64 1.24 35.56
N THR A 57 52.00 2.00 36.59
CA THR A 57 53.39 2.44 36.80
C THR A 57 54.21 1.34 37.48
N ARG A 58 55.43 1.08 37.01
CA ARG A 58 56.33 0.07 37.58
C ARG A 58 56.78 0.40 39.00
N ASP A 59 57.12 1.66 39.25
CA ASP A 59 57.79 2.07 40.50
C ASP A 59 56.82 2.34 41.66
N CYS A 60 55.55 2.67 41.39
CA CYS A 60 54.54 2.91 42.42
C CYS A 60 53.25 2.11 42.28
N GLY A 61 53.06 1.35 41.19
CA GLY A 61 51.91 0.47 41.02
C GLY A 61 50.57 1.19 40.77
N HIS A 62 50.57 2.51 40.61
CA HIS A 62 49.36 3.30 40.38
C HIS A 62 48.83 3.13 38.95
N ARG A 63 47.50 3.12 38.81
CA ARG A 63 46.80 2.92 37.54
C ARG A 63 46.18 4.22 37.01
N PHE A 64 46.22 4.40 35.70
CA PHE A 64 45.62 5.53 34.99
C PHE A 64 45.04 5.05 33.65
N CYS A 65 44.08 5.76 33.05
CA CYS A 65 43.80 5.56 31.63
C CYS A 65 45.02 6.00 30.82
N GLU A 66 45.39 5.26 29.77
CA GLU A 66 46.50 5.62 28.88
C GLU A 66 46.40 7.07 28.39
N SER A 67 45.22 7.44 27.88
CA SER A 67 44.93 8.80 27.38
C SER A 67 44.98 9.89 28.46
N CYS A 68 44.77 9.55 29.74
CA CYS A 68 44.90 10.49 30.86
C CYS A 68 46.36 10.72 31.26
N LEU A 69 47.19 9.69 31.19
CA LEU A 69 48.59 9.77 31.60
C LEU A 69 49.50 10.34 30.50
N GLU A 70 49.16 10.11 29.23
CA GLU A 70 49.96 10.52 28.08
C GLU A 70 50.32 12.03 28.06
N PRO A 71 49.42 12.99 28.37
CA PRO A 71 49.79 14.41 28.45
C PRO A 71 50.86 14.74 29.49
N ILE A 72 50.94 13.94 30.57
CA ILE A 72 51.93 14.11 31.65
C ILE A 72 53.29 13.58 31.19
N LEU A 73 53.29 12.41 30.53
CA LEU A 73 54.50 11.79 29.99
C LEU A 73 55.14 12.61 28.86
N ARG A 74 54.37 13.46 28.17
CA ARG A 74 54.88 14.39 27.14
C ARG A 74 55.74 15.53 27.72
N LYS A 75 55.69 15.80 29.02
CA LYS A 75 56.39 16.92 29.67
C LYS A 75 57.39 16.42 30.72
N PRO A 76 58.62 16.03 30.32
CA PRO A 76 59.65 15.66 31.28
C PRO A 76 60.21 16.89 32.02
N PRO A 77 60.60 16.77 33.31
CA PRO A 77 60.47 15.57 34.14
C PRO A 77 59.01 15.30 34.50
N ALA A 78 58.55 14.06 34.26
CA ALA A 78 57.19 13.64 34.55
C ALA A 78 57.14 12.97 35.93
N PHE A 79 56.03 13.14 36.64
CA PHE A 79 55.81 12.60 37.97
C PHE A 79 54.46 11.91 38.04
N CYS A 80 54.37 10.86 38.85
CA CYS A 80 53.09 10.22 39.13
C CYS A 80 52.12 11.22 39.79
N PRO A 81 50.88 11.37 39.29
CA PRO A 81 49.89 12.30 39.85
C PRO A 81 49.49 12.04 41.31
N ILE A 82 49.72 10.82 41.81
CA ILE A 82 49.25 10.38 43.13
C ILE A 82 50.33 10.56 44.19
N ASP A 83 51.55 10.07 43.93
CA ASP A 83 52.63 10.04 44.92
C ASP A 83 53.90 10.80 44.51
N ARG A 84 53.86 11.49 43.36
CA ARG A 84 54.93 12.33 42.82
C ARG A 84 56.27 11.61 42.59
N ARG A 85 56.30 10.28 42.53
CA ARG A 85 57.52 9.55 42.11
C ARG A 85 57.84 9.84 40.64
N THR A 86 59.13 9.88 40.31
CA THR A 86 59.62 10.09 38.94
C THR A 86 59.04 9.05 38.00
N LEU A 87 58.48 9.51 36.89
CA LEU A 87 57.81 8.68 35.91
C LEU A 87 58.46 8.85 34.54
N THR A 88 58.73 7.74 33.85
CA THR A 88 59.19 7.72 32.47
C THR A 88 58.34 6.76 31.65
N ARG A 89 58.31 6.91 30.32
CA ARG A 89 57.46 6.08 29.45
C ARG A 89 57.81 4.60 29.54
N GLU A 90 59.08 4.27 29.74
CA GLU A 90 59.59 2.90 29.85
C GLU A 90 59.13 2.21 31.14
N LYS A 91 58.70 3.00 32.13
CA LYS A 91 58.19 2.53 33.42
C LYS A 91 56.67 2.44 33.47
N VAL A 92 55.99 2.64 32.35
CA VAL A 92 54.52 2.53 32.22
C VAL A 92 54.20 1.35 31.32
N TYR A 93 53.31 0.46 31.78
CA TYR A 93 52.91 -0.72 31.00
C TYR A 93 51.40 -0.91 31.00
N PRO A 94 50.82 -1.49 29.92
CA PRO A 94 49.39 -1.79 29.88
C PRO A 94 48.99 -2.83 30.93
N ASP A 95 47.97 -2.52 31.74
CA ASP A 95 47.40 -3.44 32.72
C ASP A 95 46.29 -4.28 32.10
N ARG A 96 46.68 -5.42 31.51
CA ARG A 96 45.74 -6.36 30.87
C ARG A 96 44.79 -7.05 31.86
N ALA A 97 45.14 -7.11 33.15
CA ALA A 97 44.28 -7.73 34.16
C ALA A 97 43.15 -6.76 34.52
N CYS A 98 43.49 -5.51 34.87
CA CYS A 98 42.51 -4.46 35.12
C CYS A 98 41.61 -4.23 33.90
N LYS A 99 42.18 -4.21 32.68
CA LYS A 99 41.39 -4.06 31.45
C LYS A 99 40.32 -5.14 31.32
N ARG A 100 40.68 -6.42 31.54
CA ARG A 100 39.73 -7.55 31.48
C ARG A 100 38.62 -7.40 32.51
N THR A 101 38.97 -7.04 33.75
CA THR A 101 37.97 -6.87 34.82
C THR A 101 37.02 -5.71 34.55
N VAL A 102 37.52 -4.56 34.08
CA VAL A 102 36.65 -3.42 33.74
C VAL A 102 35.72 -3.75 32.57
N LEU A 103 36.24 -4.46 31.56
CA LEU A 103 35.45 -4.87 30.39
C LEU A 103 34.38 -5.91 30.68
N SER A 104 34.51 -6.71 31.75
CA SER A 104 33.49 -7.66 32.21
C SER A 104 32.41 -7.02 33.11
N LEU A 105 32.56 -5.74 33.48
CA LEU A 105 31.53 -5.06 34.27
C LEU A 105 30.23 -4.94 33.46
N THR A 106 29.10 -5.10 34.14
CA THR A 106 27.77 -5.05 33.52
C THR A 106 27.29 -3.60 33.37
N VAL A 107 26.85 -3.24 32.16
CA VAL A 107 26.34 -1.93 31.78
C VAL A 107 24.98 -2.05 31.09
N LYS A 108 24.20 -0.97 31.16
CA LYS A 108 22.96 -0.79 30.40
C LYS A 108 23.25 -0.02 29.11
N CYS A 109 22.40 -0.22 28.11
CA CYS A 109 22.42 0.63 26.92
C CYS A 109 22.10 2.09 27.31
N TYR A 110 22.79 3.03 26.67
CA TYR A 110 22.53 4.48 26.84
C TYR A 110 21.12 4.89 26.42
N ASN A 111 20.48 4.08 25.57
CA ASN A 111 19.09 4.26 25.14
C ASN A 111 18.10 3.49 26.05
N SER A 112 18.50 3.10 27.26
CA SER A 112 17.59 2.47 28.23
C SER A 112 16.40 3.37 28.59
N GLY A 113 16.60 4.69 28.63
CA GLY A 113 15.50 5.66 28.74
C GLY A 113 14.59 5.74 27.51
N ASN A 114 15.03 5.20 26.36
CA ASN A 114 14.26 5.10 25.12
C ASN A 114 13.83 3.65 24.85
N GLU A 115 13.50 2.90 25.91
CA GLU A 115 13.00 1.51 25.87
C GLU A 115 13.97 0.51 25.24
N CYS A 116 15.28 0.69 25.50
CA CYS A 116 16.28 -0.34 25.22
C CYS A 116 16.60 -1.14 26.47
N ASP A 117 16.09 -2.38 26.53
CA ASP A 117 16.29 -3.25 27.70
C ASP A 117 17.63 -3.98 27.72
N TRP A 118 18.52 -3.69 26.77
CA TRP A 118 19.81 -4.38 26.68
C TRP A 118 20.69 -4.06 27.88
N THR A 119 21.15 -5.13 28.52
CA THR A 119 22.10 -5.13 29.63
C THR A 119 23.12 -6.23 29.36
N GLY A 120 24.41 -5.94 29.52
CA GLY A 120 25.47 -6.90 29.23
C GLY A 120 26.85 -6.41 29.67
N GLU A 121 27.89 -7.18 29.38
CA GLU A 121 29.27 -6.78 29.66
C GLU A 121 29.67 -5.56 28.81
N LEU A 122 30.46 -4.66 29.41
CA LEU A 122 30.96 -3.45 28.74
C LEU A 122 31.68 -3.74 27.42
N ILE A 123 32.36 -4.88 27.31
CA ILE A 123 33.01 -5.33 26.06
C ILE A 123 32.03 -5.51 24.89
N ASN A 124 30.78 -5.89 25.18
CA ASN A 124 29.76 -6.21 24.19
C ASN A 124 28.89 -4.99 23.81
N LEU A 125 29.01 -3.88 24.56
CA LEU A 125 28.23 -2.67 24.32
C LEU A 125 28.44 -2.07 22.91
N PRO A 126 29.66 -1.99 22.35
CA PRO A 126 29.85 -1.49 20.98
C PRO A 126 29.08 -2.31 19.94
N ASN A 127 29.18 -3.64 20.00
CA ASN A 127 28.45 -4.56 19.10
C ASN A 127 26.92 -4.42 19.25
N HIS A 128 26.44 -4.21 20.47
CA HIS A 128 25.04 -3.88 20.70
C HIS A 128 24.65 -2.57 20.01
N LEU A 129 25.42 -1.48 20.18
CA LEU A 129 25.08 -0.16 19.64
C LEU A 129 25.03 -0.11 18.10
N GLU A 130 25.84 -0.92 17.42
CA GLU A 130 25.77 -1.09 15.97
C GLU A 130 24.38 -1.57 15.49
N ASN A 131 23.75 -2.43 16.28
CA ASN A 131 22.47 -3.07 15.96
C ASN A 131 21.30 -2.59 16.84
N CYS A 132 21.54 -1.66 17.76
CA CYS A 132 20.56 -1.18 18.71
C CYS A 132 19.40 -0.52 17.96
N LYS A 133 18.19 -1.04 18.16
CA LYS A 133 16.96 -0.54 17.53
C LYS A 133 16.61 0.88 17.96
N ARG A 134 16.94 1.24 19.21
CA ARG A 134 16.56 2.51 19.85
C ARG A 134 17.62 3.59 19.70
N VAL A 135 18.77 3.28 19.07
CA VAL A 135 19.81 4.29 18.86
C VAL A 135 19.31 5.33 17.86
N PRO A 136 19.38 6.64 18.19
CA PRO A 136 19.08 7.68 17.24
C PRO A 136 20.10 7.69 16.12
N ILE A 137 19.62 7.68 14.88
CA ILE A 137 20.42 7.73 13.67
C ILE A 137 19.97 8.90 12.79
N LYS A 138 20.88 9.35 11.93
CA LYS A 138 20.56 10.33 10.89
C LYS A 138 19.68 9.72 9.81
N CYS A 139 18.76 10.52 9.27
CA CYS A 139 17.94 10.14 8.12
C CYS A 139 18.81 9.64 6.95
N ILE A 140 18.44 8.49 6.35
CA ILE A 140 19.14 7.92 5.19
C ILE A 140 19.07 8.82 3.95
N ASN A 141 18.01 9.63 3.84
CA ASN A 141 17.82 10.60 2.77
C ASN A 141 18.45 11.97 3.09
N ASN A 142 19.11 12.09 4.25
CA ASN A 142 19.74 13.32 4.74
C ASN A 142 18.76 14.52 4.79
N CYS A 143 17.53 14.31 5.26
CA CYS A 143 16.52 15.38 5.41
C CYS A 143 16.81 16.39 6.53
N GLY A 144 17.92 16.23 7.26
CA GLY A 144 18.32 17.09 8.38
C GLY A 144 17.99 16.51 9.77
N ARG A 145 17.06 15.55 9.89
CA ARG A 145 16.78 14.84 11.14
C ARG A 145 17.93 13.91 11.54
N THR A 146 18.35 14.00 12.79
CA THR A 146 19.48 13.23 13.38
C THR A 146 19.06 12.35 14.56
N ASP A 147 17.79 12.43 14.94
CA ASP A 147 17.20 11.90 16.17
C ASP A 147 16.21 10.76 15.90
N ILE A 148 16.30 10.08 14.75
CA ILE A 148 15.35 9.04 14.35
C ILE A 148 15.78 7.71 14.97
N PRO A 149 14.96 7.06 15.81
CA PRO A 149 15.25 5.70 16.28
C PRO A 149 15.45 4.75 15.09
N ARG A 150 16.48 3.91 15.14
CA ARG A 150 16.83 3.00 14.03
C ARG A 150 15.66 2.16 13.54
N ASP A 151 14.81 1.66 14.44
CA ASP A 151 13.60 0.90 14.09
C ASP A 151 12.47 1.74 13.49
N GLN A 152 12.44 3.04 13.73
CA GLN A 152 11.46 3.98 13.14
C GLN A 152 11.91 4.56 11.79
N MET A 153 13.14 4.27 11.35
CA MET A 153 13.65 4.79 10.06
C MET A 153 12.78 4.37 8.88
N SER A 154 12.26 3.14 8.88
CA SER A 154 11.37 2.67 7.81
C SER A 154 10.06 3.45 7.79
N ALA A 155 9.46 3.73 8.95
CA ALA A 155 8.24 4.50 9.05
C ALA A 155 8.44 5.97 8.62
N HIS A 156 9.58 6.57 8.99
CA HIS A 156 9.93 7.93 8.57
C HIS A 156 9.97 8.10 7.05
N VAL A 157 10.56 7.14 6.32
CA VAL A 157 10.75 7.22 4.86
C VAL A 157 9.63 6.57 4.04
N ASP A 158 8.61 6.04 4.70
CA ASP A 158 7.50 5.35 4.05
C ASP A 158 6.64 6.30 3.20
N ALA A 159 5.75 5.75 2.38
CA ALA A 159 4.77 6.47 1.58
C ALA A 159 3.87 7.39 2.43
N ASP A 160 3.56 6.98 3.66
CA ASP A 160 2.77 7.76 4.63
C ASP A 160 3.65 8.46 5.70
N GLY A 161 4.97 8.33 5.59
CA GLY A 161 5.94 8.91 6.53
C GLY A 161 6.09 10.43 6.44
N ASP A 162 6.90 10.99 7.32
CA ASP A 162 7.14 12.44 7.45
C ASP A 162 8.42 12.93 6.73
N CYS A 163 9.20 12.04 6.11
CA CYS A 163 10.42 12.44 5.41
C CYS A 163 10.13 13.31 4.17
N PRO A 164 10.56 14.59 4.13
CA PRO A 164 10.30 15.48 3.01
C PRO A 164 11.07 15.07 1.73
N LEU A 165 12.15 14.30 1.89
CA LEU A 165 13.00 13.84 0.79
C LEU A 165 12.71 12.39 0.37
N ALA A 166 11.71 11.73 0.96
CA ALA A 166 11.31 10.39 0.55
C ALA A 166 10.69 10.43 -0.86
N VAL A 167 11.01 9.44 -1.69
CA VAL A 167 10.44 9.29 -3.02
C VAL A 167 9.13 8.53 -2.90
N VAL A 168 8.03 9.21 -3.18
CA VAL A 168 6.66 8.69 -3.00
C VAL A 168 5.86 8.80 -4.30
N PRO A 169 4.89 7.90 -4.54
CA PRO A 169 3.98 8.03 -5.67
C PRO A 169 3.05 9.23 -5.51
N CYS A 170 2.57 9.76 -6.63
CA CYS A 170 1.52 10.77 -6.63
C CYS A 170 0.24 10.23 -5.98
N GLN A 171 -0.48 11.08 -5.23
CA GLN A 171 -1.76 10.75 -4.59
C GLN A 171 -2.85 10.31 -5.58
N TYR A 172 -2.68 10.60 -6.88
CA TYR A 172 -3.58 10.19 -7.96
C TYR A 172 -3.12 8.90 -8.67
N THR A 173 -2.26 8.09 -8.06
CA THR A 173 -1.77 6.83 -8.66
C THR A 173 -2.90 5.84 -8.94
N ASP A 174 -3.92 5.79 -8.08
CA ASP A 174 -5.07 4.87 -8.21
C ASP A 174 -5.99 5.21 -9.39
N ILE A 175 -5.95 6.46 -9.86
CA ILE A 175 -6.66 6.91 -11.06
C ILE A 175 -5.76 6.99 -12.30
N GLY A 176 -4.51 6.52 -12.19
CA GLY A 176 -3.62 6.31 -13.34
C GLY A 176 -2.43 7.28 -13.47
N CYS A 177 -2.21 8.19 -12.51
CA CYS A 177 -1.01 9.03 -12.52
C CYS A 177 0.23 8.18 -12.22
N LYS A 178 1.24 8.21 -13.10
CA LYS A 178 2.45 7.38 -12.96
C LYS A 178 3.63 8.10 -12.30
N PHE A 179 3.44 9.34 -11.87
CA PHE A 179 4.51 10.16 -11.31
C PHE A 179 4.96 9.63 -9.94
N LYS A 180 6.29 9.60 -9.74
CA LYS A 180 6.94 9.36 -8.45
C LYS A 180 8.03 10.41 -8.28
N GLY A 181 8.08 11.06 -7.12
CA GLY A 181 9.01 12.16 -6.86
C GLY A 181 9.23 12.38 -5.38
N ARG A 182 10.05 13.35 -5.00
CA ARG A 182 10.27 13.67 -3.58
C ARG A 182 9.00 14.27 -2.98
N ARG A 183 8.71 13.95 -1.72
CA ARG A 183 7.51 14.44 -1.02
C ARG A 183 7.40 15.97 -1.05
N ASN A 184 8.50 16.69 -0.83
CA ASN A 184 8.53 18.16 -0.87
C ASN A 184 8.31 18.77 -2.27
N GLU A 185 8.42 17.99 -3.34
CA GLU A 185 8.15 18.40 -4.72
C GLU A 185 6.71 18.05 -5.15
N MET A 186 5.98 17.29 -4.33
CA MET A 186 4.68 16.73 -4.69
C MET A 186 3.61 17.82 -4.88
N ASP A 187 3.60 18.83 -4.00
CA ASP A 187 2.64 19.93 -4.10
C ASP A 187 2.78 20.67 -5.43
N LYS A 188 4.02 20.91 -5.86
CA LYS A 188 4.31 21.53 -7.15
C LYS A 188 3.85 20.63 -8.31
N HIS A 189 4.14 19.33 -8.27
CA HIS A 189 3.66 18.39 -9.29
C HIS A 189 2.12 18.40 -9.39
N VAL A 190 1.42 18.35 -8.26
CA VAL A 190 -0.05 18.34 -8.22
C VAL A 190 -0.64 19.62 -8.79
N GLN A 191 -0.05 20.78 -8.45
CA GLN A 191 -0.48 22.07 -8.98
C GLN A 191 -0.22 22.19 -10.49
N ASP A 192 0.99 21.85 -10.95
CA ASP A 192 1.39 21.98 -12.36
C ASP A 192 0.63 21.00 -13.28
N ASN A 193 0.09 19.89 -12.74
CA ASN A 193 -0.56 18.82 -13.51
C ASN A 193 -2.05 18.64 -13.16
N MET A 194 -2.70 19.65 -12.58
CA MET A 194 -4.11 19.58 -12.15
C MET A 194 -5.05 19.14 -13.28
N GLN A 195 -4.87 19.67 -14.50
CA GLN A 195 -5.70 19.31 -15.65
C GLN A 195 -5.60 17.82 -15.99
N VAL A 196 -4.39 17.25 -15.96
CA VAL A 196 -4.16 15.82 -16.21
C VAL A 196 -4.89 14.97 -15.16
N HIS A 197 -4.83 15.37 -13.89
CA HIS A 197 -5.54 14.67 -12.81
C HIS A 197 -7.06 14.74 -12.96
N LEU A 198 -7.60 15.88 -13.39
CA LEU A 198 -9.03 16.02 -13.68
C LEU A 198 -9.47 15.15 -14.86
N ASP A 199 -8.68 15.08 -15.94
CA ASP A 199 -8.99 14.24 -17.09
C ASP A 199 -9.02 12.75 -16.72
N LEU A 200 -8.07 12.31 -15.88
CA LEU A 200 -8.04 10.95 -15.32
C LEU A 200 -9.27 10.67 -14.44
N ALA A 201 -9.66 11.61 -13.58
CA ALA A 201 -10.86 11.47 -12.76
C ALA A 201 -12.13 11.36 -13.62
N HIS A 202 -12.26 12.19 -14.66
CA HIS A 202 -13.37 12.11 -15.61
C HIS A 202 -13.42 10.76 -16.35
N LEU A 203 -12.27 10.24 -16.79
CA LEU A 203 -12.21 8.92 -17.40
C LEU A 203 -12.68 7.83 -16.43
N ARG A 204 -12.24 7.91 -15.17
CA ARG A 204 -12.62 6.93 -14.15
C ARG A 204 -14.11 6.96 -13.83
N ILE A 205 -14.72 8.15 -13.78
CA ILE A 205 -16.17 8.30 -13.60
C ILE A 205 -16.92 7.64 -14.77
N ARG A 206 -16.53 7.90 -16.02
CA ARG A 206 -17.17 7.27 -17.20
C ARG A 206 -17.08 5.75 -17.17
N GLU A 207 -15.95 5.20 -16.73
CA GLU A 207 -15.80 3.75 -16.56
C GLU A 207 -16.73 3.19 -15.48
N LEU A 208 -16.91 3.91 -14.37
CA LEU A 208 -17.82 3.52 -13.29
C LEU A 208 -19.28 3.63 -13.69
N GLU A 209 -19.67 4.70 -14.41
CA GLU A 209 -21.02 4.86 -14.98
C GLU A 209 -21.34 3.73 -15.96
N GLN A 210 -20.41 3.38 -16.86
CA GLN A 210 -20.54 2.22 -17.73
C GLN A 210 -20.65 0.90 -16.96
N ARG A 211 -20.06 0.80 -15.76
CA ARG A 211 -20.22 -0.40 -14.91
C ARG A 211 -21.58 -0.40 -14.22
N GLN A 212 -22.09 0.74 -13.77
CA GLN A 212 -23.31 0.83 -12.95
C GLN A 212 -24.59 0.82 -13.78
N GLU A 213 -24.60 1.36 -15.00
CA GLU A 213 -25.80 1.39 -15.86
C GLU A 213 -26.16 0.03 -16.47
N PHE A 214 -25.27 -0.98 -16.45
CA PHE A 214 -25.48 -2.23 -17.19
C PHE A 214 -25.34 -3.53 -16.37
N VAL A 215 -25.45 -3.45 -15.04
CA VAL A 215 -25.62 -4.65 -14.20
C VAL A 215 -27.09 -5.06 -14.25
N CYS A 216 -27.39 -6.31 -14.65
CA CYS A 216 -28.71 -6.86 -14.40
C CYS A 216 -28.92 -6.99 -12.88
N THR A 217 -29.84 -6.21 -12.31
CA THR A 217 -30.37 -6.52 -10.98
C THR A 217 -31.22 -7.79 -11.14
N ASN A 218 -30.73 -8.92 -10.63
CA ASN A 218 -31.42 -10.22 -10.62
C ASN A 218 -31.72 -10.81 -12.02
N GLY A 219 -30.75 -10.72 -12.94
CA GLY A 219 -30.88 -11.33 -14.28
C GLY A 219 -31.76 -10.56 -15.27
N LYS A 220 -32.28 -9.39 -14.90
CA LYS A 220 -33.13 -8.55 -15.78
C LYS A 220 -32.38 -7.35 -16.33
N PHE A 221 -32.29 -7.24 -17.65
CA PHE A 221 -31.74 -6.10 -18.36
C PHE A 221 -32.86 -5.31 -19.03
N LEU A 222 -32.95 -3.99 -18.80
CA LEU A 222 -33.93 -3.12 -19.46
C LEU A 222 -33.24 -2.23 -20.49
N TRP A 223 -33.61 -2.39 -21.75
CA TRP A 223 -33.09 -1.60 -22.86
C TRP A 223 -34.13 -0.57 -23.33
N LYS A 224 -33.82 0.71 -23.12
CA LYS A 224 -34.55 1.83 -23.67
C LYS A 224 -34.01 2.19 -25.06
N ILE A 225 -34.87 2.17 -26.08
CA ILE A 225 -34.54 2.64 -27.42
C ILE A 225 -35.39 3.89 -27.70
N SER A 226 -34.74 5.05 -27.64
CA SER A 226 -35.34 6.34 -27.97
C SER A 226 -35.27 6.61 -29.49
N SER A 227 -36.03 7.60 -29.96
CA SER A 227 -36.05 8.03 -31.37
C SER A 227 -36.47 6.92 -32.35
N TYR A 228 -37.43 6.07 -31.94
CA TYR A 228 -37.87 4.89 -32.67
C TYR A 228 -38.20 5.18 -34.14
N SER A 229 -39.02 6.20 -34.43
CA SER A 229 -39.46 6.52 -35.79
C SER A 229 -38.29 6.80 -36.75
N GLN A 230 -37.28 7.52 -36.27
CA GLN A 230 -36.07 7.82 -37.05
C GLN A 230 -35.25 6.55 -37.30
N LEU A 231 -35.00 5.77 -36.24
CA LEU A 231 -34.23 4.52 -36.33
C LEU A 231 -34.93 3.49 -37.22
N PHE A 232 -36.27 3.41 -37.13
CA PHE A 232 -37.08 2.55 -37.98
C PHE A 232 -36.95 2.96 -39.46
N GLN A 233 -37.11 4.25 -39.77
CA GLN A 233 -37.00 4.76 -41.14
C GLN A 233 -35.60 4.53 -41.73
N GLN A 234 -34.55 4.73 -40.93
CA GLN A 234 -33.17 4.43 -41.34
C GLN A 234 -32.99 2.93 -41.65
N SER A 235 -33.50 2.05 -40.78
CA SER A 235 -33.44 0.59 -40.98
C SER A 235 -34.28 0.08 -42.16
N ALA A 236 -35.29 0.86 -42.58
CA ALA A 236 -36.14 0.54 -43.72
C ALA A 236 -35.57 1.00 -45.07
N THR A 237 -34.76 2.07 -45.08
CA THR A 237 -34.30 2.73 -46.30
C THR A 237 -32.89 2.34 -46.72
N LYS A 238 -32.00 1.99 -45.77
CA LYS A 238 -30.63 1.61 -46.10
C LYS A 238 -30.56 0.19 -46.66
N LYS A 239 -29.67 -0.03 -47.65
CA LYS A 239 -29.37 -1.37 -48.21
C LYS A 239 -28.65 -2.28 -47.20
N GLU A 240 -27.94 -1.71 -46.21
CA GLU A 240 -27.26 -2.46 -45.16
C GLU A 240 -28.18 -2.78 -43.98
N LYS A 241 -27.92 -3.92 -43.33
CA LYS A 241 -28.63 -4.37 -42.12
C LYS A 241 -28.23 -3.50 -40.93
N GLU A 242 -28.88 -2.36 -40.76
CA GLU A 242 -28.64 -1.48 -39.60
C GLU A 242 -29.18 -2.16 -38.34
N LYS A 243 -28.27 -2.77 -37.59
CA LYS A 243 -28.55 -3.43 -36.32
C LYS A 243 -28.34 -2.44 -35.18
N LEU A 244 -29.28 -2.39 -34.25
CA LEU A 244 -29.10 -1.69 -32.99
C LEU A 244 -28.45 -2.64 -32.00
N CYS A 245 -27.40 -2.18 -31.33
CA CYS A 245 -26.74 -2.94 -30.27
C CYS A 245 -27.06 -2.27 -28.94
N SER A 246 -27.50 -3.03 -27.95
CA SER A 246 -27.54 -2.53 -26.58
C SER A 246 -26.11 -2.35 -26.05
N PRO A 247 -25.96 -1.59 -24.96
CA PRO A 247 -24.80 -1.74 -24.09
C PRO A 247 -24.65 -3.20 -23.61
N PRO A 248 -23.43 -3.70 -23.41
CA PRO A 248 -23.22 -5.03 -22.83
C PRO A 248 -23.71 -5.09 -21.39
N PHE A 249 -24.34 -6.20 -21.00
CA PHE A 249 -24.85 -6.41 -19.65
C PHE A 249 -24.42 -7.78 -19.12
N TYR A 250 -24.42 -7.93 -17.80
CA TYR A 250 -24.06 -9.19 -17.15
C TYR A 250 -25.27 -9.90 -16.56
N THR A 251 -25.31 -11.22 -16.66
CA THR A 251 -26.39 -12.05 -16.07
C THR A 251 -26.42 -12.03 -14.54
N GLY A 252 -25.33 -11.58 -13.90
CA GLY A 252 -25.21 -11.34 -12.46
C GLY A 252 -23.87 -10.69 -12.14
N GLN A 253 -23.58 -10.43 -10.86
CA GLN A 253 -22.34 -9.75 -10.41
C GLN A 253 -21.05 -10.41 -10.94
N TYR A 254 -21.05 -11.75 -11.04
CA TYR A 254 -19.96 -12.55 -11.57
C TYR A 254 -20.41 -13.46 -12.73
N GLY A 255 -21.39 -13.00 -13.52
CA GLY A 255 -22.07 -13.81 -14.55
C GLY A 255 -21.51 -13.67 -15.97
N TYR A 256 -22.17 -14.32 -16.93
CA TYR A 256 -21.88 -14.17 -18.37
C TYR A 256 -22.11 -12.73 -18.84
N LYS A 257 -21.27 -12.28 -19.77
CA LYS A 257 -21.43 -11.00 -20.47
C LYS A 257 -22.23 -11.18 -21.76
N LEU A 258 -23.33 -10.46 -21.89
CA LEU A 258 -24.27 -10.54 -23.00
C LEU A 258 -24.46 -9.16 -23.65
N ARG A 259 -24.97 -9.14 -24.88
CA ARG A 259 -25.41 -7.93 -25.58
C ARG A 259 -26.66 -8.21 -26.40
N ALA A 260 -27.64 -7.32 -26.35
CA ALA A 260 -28.82 -7.41 -27.19
C ALA A 260 -28.57 -6.80 -28.56
N GLU A 261 -29.15 -7.39 -29.60
CA GLU A 261 -29.19 -6.84 -30.95
C GLU A 261 -30.64 -6.78 -31.44
N ALA A 262 -31.10 -5.62 -31.90
CA ALA A 262 -32.44 -5.42 -32.44
C ALA A 262 -32.40 -4.98 -33.91
N PHE A 263 -33.30 -5.53 -34.71
CA PHE A 263 -33.55 -5.15 -36.09
C PHE A 263 -34.99 -4.64 -36.18
N LEU A 264 -35.15 -3.32 -36.16
CA LEU A 264 -36.48 -2.70 -36.10
C LEU A 264 -37.34 -3.01 -37.31
N ASN A 265 -36.74 -3.11 -38.50
CA ASN A 265 -37.41 -3.57 -39.73
C ASN A 265 -37.14 -5.04 -40.05
N GLY A 266 -36.79 -5.84 -39.03
CA GLY A 266 -36.65 -7.28 -39.11
C GLY A 266 -35.39 -7.81 -39.80
N LEU A 267 -35.06 -9.05 -39.48
CA LEU A 267 -33.94 -9.81 -40.05
C LEU A 267 -34.42 -11.19 -40.54
N GLY A 268 -33.83 -11.67 -41.64
CA GLY A 268 -34.10 -13.00 -42.16
C GLY A 268 -35.57 -13.19 -42.51
N GLN A 269 -36.22 -14.19 -41.89
CA GLN A 269 -37.63 -14.50 -42.14
C GLN A 269 -38.61 -13.41 -41.66
N GLY A 270 -38.20 -12.51 -40.77
CA GLY A 270 -39.02 -11.39 -40.26
C GLY A 270 -38.78 -10.06 -40.98
N LYS A 271 -37.89 -10.02 -41.98
CA LYS A 271 -37.51 -8.79 -42.68
C LYS A 271 -38.75 -8.09 -43.26
N GLY A 272 -38.87 -6.79 -42.99
CA GLY A 272 -39.96 -5.93 -43.46
C GLY A 272 -41.31 -6.12 -42.76
N THR A 273 -41.45 -7.10 -41.86
CA THR A 273 -42.75 -7.49 -41.31
C THR A 273 -42.77 -7.59 -39.79
N HIS A 274 -41.63 -7.87 -39.16
CA HIS A 274 -41.51 -8.05 -37.71
C HIS A 274 -40.31 -7.28 -37.16
N LEU A 275 -40.37 -6.91 -35.89
CA LEU A 275 -39.21 -6.63 -35.07
C LEU A 275 -38.47 -7.96 -34.80
N SER A 276 -37.15 -7.99 -35.01
CA SER A 276 -36.32 -9.15 -34.66
C SER A 276 -35.37 -8.81 -33.52
N LEU A 277 -35.22 -9.73 -32.57
CA LEU A 277 -34.35 -9.56 -31.40
C LEU A 277 -33.39 -10.75 -31.27
N TYR A 278 -32.16 -10.45 -30.88
CA TYR A 278 -31.10 -11.41 -30.65
C TYR A 278 -30.29 -11.05 -29.40
N VAL A 279 -29.66 -12.05 -28.79
CA VAL A 279 -28.61 -11.89 -27.80
C VAL A 279 -27.33 -12.47 -28.36
N VAL A 280 -26.21 -11.80 -28.09
CA VAL A 280 -24.86 -12.24 -28.40
C VAL A 280 -24.11 -12.45 -27.10
N ILE A 281 -23.50 -13.63 -26.93
CA ILE A 281 -22.57 -13.88 -25.83
C ILE A 281 -21.23 -13.23 -26.16
N MET A 282 -20.78 -12.36 -25.26
CA MET A 282 -19.50 -11.67 -25.36
C MET A 282 -18.47 -12.32 -24.45
N LYS A 283 -17.18 -12.16 -24.77
CA LYS A 283 -16.10 -12.53 -23.86
C LYS A 283 -16.22 -11.73 -22.55
N GLY A 284 -16.43 -12.43 -21.44
CA GLY A 284 -16.54 -11.87 -20.09
C GLY A 284 -15.23 -11.98 -19.31
N GLU A 285 -15.16 -11.25 -18.19
CA GLU A 285 -14.02 -11.31 -17.25
C GLU A 285 -14.02 -12.61 -16.45
N TYR A 286 -15.21 -13.17 -16.20
CA TYR A 286 -15.43 -14.37 -15.38
C TYR A 286 -15.58 -15.66 -16.20
N ASP A 287 -15.33 -15.62 -17.52
CA ASP A 287 -15.51 -16.78 -18.41
C ASP A 287 -14.72 -18.04 -17.97
N ALA A 288 -13.67 -17.87 -17.17
CA ALA A 288 -12.85 -18.98 -16.66
C ALA A 288 -13.53 -19.79 -15.53
N ILE A 289 -14.45 -19.17 -14.79
CA ILE A 289 -15.16 -19.81 -13.66
C ILE A 289 -16.62 -20.12 -13.97
N LEU A 290 -17.12 -19.71 -15.13
CA LEU A 290 -18.50 -19.95 -15.56
C LEU A 290 -18.64 -21.31 -16.25
N PRO A 291 -19.78 -22.02 -16.06
CA PRO A 291 -20.04 -23.26 -16.78
C PRO A 291 -20.20 -23.02 -18.28
N TRP A 292 -19.81 -23.97 -19.12
CA TRP A 292 -20.00 -23.89 -20.57
C TRP A 292 -20.47 -25.24 -21.12
N PRO A 293 -21.33 -25.28 -22.17
CA PRO A 293 -21.92 -24.14 -22.89
C PRO A 293 -22.95 -23.36 -22.05
N PHE A 294 -23.32 -22.15 -22.49
CA PHE A 294 -24.35 -21.31 -21.87
C PHE A 294 -25.72 -22.01 -21.89
N GLN A 295 -26.36 -22.13 -20.73
CA GLN A 295 -27.59 -22.93 -20.56
C GLN A 295 -28.77 -22.16 -19.93
N GLN A 296 -28.56 -20.91 -19.52
CA GLN A 296 -29.62 -20.13 -18.86
C GLN A 296 -30.75 -19.81 -19.84
N ARG A 297 -32.01 -19.89 -19.38
CA ARG A 297 -33.15 -19.43 -20.19
C ARG A 297 -33.07 -17.92 -20.40
N VAL A 298 -33.35 -17.48 -21.63
CA VAL A 298 -33.39 -16.07 -22.01
C VAL A 298 -34.77 -15.74 -22.56
N ASP A 299 -35.45 -14.78 -21.92
CA ASP A 299 -36.75 -14.29 -22.32
C ASP A 299 -36.64 -12.86 -22.86
N PHE A 300 -37.16 -12.63 -24.08
CA PHE A 300 -37.36 -11.29 -24.62
C PHE A 300 -38.74 -10.78 -24.24
N VAL A 301 -38.81 -9.58 -23.66
CA VAL A 301 -40.06 -8.95 -23.24
C VAL A 301 -40.15 -7.56 -23.85
N LEU A 302 -41.12 -7.35 -24.75
CA LEU A 302 -41.50 -6.01 -25.17
C LEU A 302 -42.51 -5.45 -24.17
N ILE A 303 -42.18 -4.30 -23.59
CA ILE A 303 -43.00 -3.67 -22.55
C ILE A 303 -44.13 -2.87 -23.19
N ASP A 304 -45.36 -3.16 -22.76
CA ASP A 304 -46.52 -2.29 -23.00
C ASP A 304 -46.45 -1.12 -22.00
N GLN A 305 -46.41 0.11 -22.49
CA GLN A 305 -46.18 1.32 -21.68
C GLN A 305 -47.49 1.96 -21.20
N ASP A 306 -48.54 1.15 -21.01
CA ASP A 306 -49.80 1.58 -20.43
C ASP A 306 -49.59 2.15 -19.01
N ASP A 307 -50.35 3.18 -18.66
CA ASP A 307 -50.26 3.82 -17.35
C ASP A 307 -50.75 2.88 -16.24
N ASP A 308 -51.73 2.02 -16.53
CA ASP A 308 -52.15 0.95 -15.62
C ASP A 308 -51.27 -0.30 -15.81
N VAL A 309 -50.43 -0.58 -14.82
CA VAL A 309 -49.54 -1.74 -14.81
C VAL A 309 -50.31 -3.06 -14.92
N GLY A 310 -51.52 -3.16 -14.37
CA GLY A 310 -52.36 -4.35 -14.43
C GLY A 310 -52.95 -4.62 -15.81
N ALA A 311 -53.11 -3.56 -16.62
CA ALA A 311 -53.65 -3.64 -17.99
C ALA A 311 -52.57 -3.92 -19.05
N ARG A 312 -51.28 -3.86 -18.69
CA ARG A 312 -50.15 -4.04 -19.62
C ARG A 312 -50.13 -5.44 -20.21
N GLN A 313 -50.06 -5.51 -21.54
CA GLN A 313 -49.95 -6.78 -22.26
C GLN A 313 -48.58 -6.95 -22.91
N ASN A 314 -47.55 -7.18 -22.09
CA ASN A 314 -46.20 -7.37 -22.60
C ASN A 314 -46.12 -8.54 -23.59
N LYS A 315 -45.36 -8.38 -24.68
CA LYS A 315 -45.08 -9.50 -25.59
C LYS A 315 -43.83 -10.22 -25.12
N VAL A 316 -43.98 -11.51 -24.82
CA VAL A 316 -42.91 -12.35 -24.29
C VAL A 316 -42.57 -13.44 -25.30
N TRP A 317 -41.29 -13.61 -25.57
CA TRP A 317 -40.76 -14.76 -26.30
C TRP A 317 -39.71 -15.43 -25.45
N ARG A 318 -39.83 -16.74 -25.28
CA ARG A 318 -38.96 -17.53 -24.40
C ARG A 318 -38.06 -18.43 -25.20
N LEU A 319 -36.79 -18.48 -24.84
CA LEU A 319 -35.81 -19.38 -25.42
C LEU A 319 -35.12 -20.19 -24.34
N THR A 320 -35.27 -21.51 -24.44
CA THR A 320 -34.42 -22.47 -23.76
C THR A 320 -33.20 -22.76 -24.63
N CYS A 321 -32.00 -22.55 -24.10
CA CYS A 321 -30.75 -22.80 -24.82
C CYS A 321 -30.52 -24.32 -24.95
N ASP A 322 -30.49 -24.81 -26.19
CA ASP A 322 -30.19 -26.21 -26.51
C ASP A 322 -28.67 -26.47 -26.41
N ARG A 323 -28.27 -27.58 -25.79
CA ARG A 323 -26.88 -27.86 -25.39
C ARG A 323 -25.93 -28.05 -26.59
N ASP A 324 -26.46 -28.42 -27.76
CA ASP A 324 -25.65 -28.81 -28.92
C ASP A 324 -25.36 -27.69 -29.93
N SER A 325 -25.78 -26.45 -29.65
CA SER A 325 -25.63 -25.34 -30.59
C SER A 325 -24.30 -24.59 -30.43
N ASP A 326 -23.64 -24.26 -31.55
CA ASP A 326 -22.41 -23.44 -31.57
C ASP A 326 -22.60 -22.03 -30.97
N TYR A 327 -23.85 -21.53 -30.95
CA TYR A 327 -24.21 -20.22 -30.40
C TYR A 327 -23.97 -20.10 -28.89
N PHE A 328 -23.91 -21.22 -28.16
CA PHE A 328 -23.80 -21.24 -26.70
C PHE A 328 -22.40 -21.63 -26.20
N LYS A 329 -21.47 -21.92 -27.12
CA LYS A 329 -20.09 -22.23 -26.76
C LYS A 329 -19.37 -20.99 -26.22
N ARG A 330 -18.31 -21.25 -25.44
CA ARG A 330 -17.45 -20.19 -24.90
C ARG A 330 -16.91 -19.30 -26.02
N PRO A 331 -17.09 -17.97 -25.97
CA PRO A 331 -16.59 -17.07 -27.01
C PRO A 331 -15.07 -17.21 -27.18
N ASN A 332 -14.64 -17.62 -28.37
CA ASN A 332 -13.25 -17.50 -28.83
C ASN A 332 -13.15 -16.33 -29.82
N LYS A 333 -11.94 -15.98 -30.29
CA LYS A 333 -11.71 -14.77 -31.13
C LYS A 333 -12.50 -14.74 -32.46
N VAL A 334 -13.30 -15.76 -32.78
CA VAL A 334 -14.11 -15.86 -33.99
C VAL A 334 -15.55 -15.42 -33.68
N LYS A 335 -16.06 -14.47 -34.49
CA LYS A 335 -17.41 -13.86 -34.45
C LYS A 335 -18.44 -14.61 -33.60
N SER A 336 -18.82 -14.03 -32.46
CA SER A 336 -19.96 -14.49 -31.67
C SER A 336 -21.23 -14.47 -32.52
N LEU A 337 -21.83 -15.63 -32.75
CA LEU A 337 -23.12 -15.74 -33.43
C LEU A 337 -24.23 -15.37 -32.45
N GLY A 338 -25.10 -14.43 -32.83
CA GLY A 338 -26.26 -14.05 -32.02
C GLY A 338 -27.40 -15.05 -32.16
N PHE A 339 -28.05 -15.41 -31.06
CA PHE A 339 -29.23 -16.27 -31.04
C PHE A 339 -30.47 -15.46 -30.63
N GLY A 340 -31.63 -15.81 -31.17
CA GLY A 340 -32.84 -15.05 -30.87
C GLY A 340 -34.01 -15.36 -31.80
N CYS A 341 -34.92 -14.39 -31.93
CA CYS A 341 -36.19 -14.55 -32.60
C CYS A 341 -36.30 -13.63 -33.83
N PRO A 342 -36.20 -14.17 -35.06
CA PRO A 342 -36.39 -13.40 -36.29
C PRO A 342 -37.80 -12.79 -36.40
N LYS A 343 -38.83 -13.44 -35.85
CA LYS A 343 -40.23 -12.99 -35.90
C LYS A 343 -40.76 -12.74 -34.49
N PHE A 344 -40.15 -11.81 -33.76
CA PHE A 344 -40.51 -11.59 -32.36
C PHE A 344 -41.90 -10.95 -32.21
N VAL A 345 -42.12 -9.77 -32.81
CA VAL A 345 -43.42 -9.08 -32.80
C VAL A 345 -43.67 -8.47 -34.17
N SER A 346 -44.87 -8.61 -34.73
CA SER A 346 -45.19 -8.01 -36.03
C SER A 346 -45.23 -6.48 -35.94
N LEU A 347 -44.83 -5.80 -37.00
CA LEU A 347 -44.85 -4.33 -37.07
C LEU A 347 -46.27 -3.76 -36.95
N GLU A 348 -47.27 -4.54 -37.35
CA GLU A 348 -48.68 -4.22 -37.13
C GLU A 348 -49.03 -4.29 -35.64
N THR A 349 -48.63 -5.36 -34.95
CA THR A 349 -48.87 -5.53 -33.51
C THR A 349 -48.23 -4.40 -32.70
N LEU A 350 -47.04 -3.92 -33.07
CA LEU A 350 -46.39 -2.79 -32.42
C LEU A 350 -47.25 -1.51 -32.41
N ARG A 351 -48.16 -1.36 -33.37
CA ARG A 351 -49.06 -0.21 -33.51
C ARG A 351 -50.39 -0.38 -32.77
N THR A 352 -50.69 -1.57 -32.25
CA THR A 352 -52.00 -1.88 -31.65
C THR A 352 -52.19 -1.39 -30.22
N ARG A 353 -51.09 -1.19 -29.46
CA ARG A 353 -51.09 -0.77 -28.06
C ARG A 353 -49.95 0.21 -27.78
N ASN A 354 -49.74 0.55 -26.51
CA ASN A 354 -48.73 1.51 -26.05
C ASN A 354 -47.31 0.92 -26.03
N TYR A 355 -46.94 0.04 -26.97
CA TYR A 355 -45.58 -0.48 -27.07
C TYR A 355 -44.58 0.60 -27.49
N ILE A 356 -45.03 1.58 -28.28
CA ILE A 356 -44.28 2.77 -28.68
C ILE A 356 -44.98 3.98 -28.07
N ARG A 357 -44.33 4.66 -27.13
CA ARG A 357 -44.81 5.88 -26.49
C ARG A 357 -43.67 6.88 -26.43
N ASP A 358 -43.95 8.16 -26.66
CA ASP A 358 -42.94 9.23 -26.68
C ASP A 358 -41.71 8.88 -27.55
N ASN A 359 -41.99 8.32 -28.73
CA ASN A 359 -40.98 7.88 -29.70
C ASN A 359 -39.94 6.89 -29.10
N THR A 360 -40.34 6.12 -28.10
CA THR A 360 -39.48 5.23 -27.32
C THR A 360 -40.10 3.84 -27.20
N ILE A 361 -39.26 2.81 -27.26
CA ILE A 361 -39.63 1.43 -26.90
C ILE A 361 -38.74 0.90 -25.78
N PHE A 362 -39.30 0.00 -24.97
CA PHE A 362 -38.56 -0.69 -23.91
C PHE A 362 -38.56 -2.19 -24.15
N ILE A 363 -37.36 -2.76 -24.25
CA ILE A 363 -37.15 -4.20 -24.39
C ILE A 363 -36.45 -4.68 -23.13
N ARG A 364 -37.08 -5.58 -22.39
CA ARG A 364 -36.46 -6.25 -21.25
C ARG A 364 -35.96 -7.62 -21.67
N ILE A 365 -34.77 -7.98 -21.22
CA ILE A 365 -34.18 -9.31 -21.38
C ILE A 365 -34.08 -9.91 -19.99
N ASP A 366 -34.87 -10.94 -19.75
CA ASP A 366 -34.85 -11.67 -18.49
C ASP A 366 -34.01 -12.94 -18.70
N VAL A 367 -32.93 -13.07 -17.94
CA VAL A 367 -32.06 -14.23 -17.94
C VAL A 367 -32.22 -14.96 -16.61
N GLU A 368 -32.48 -16.25 -16.69
CA GLU A 368 -32.63 -17.10 -15.51
C GLU A 368 -31.33 -17.13 -14.69
N PRO A 369 -31.37 -16.86 -13.38
CA PRO A 369 -30.21 -16.99 -12.52
C PRO A 369 -29.65 -18.42 -12.57
N LEU A 370 -28.32 -18.58 -12.43
CA LEU A 370 -27.75 -19.88 -12.10
C LEU A 370 -28.22 -20.22 -10.68
N ASP A 371 -28.99 -21.29 -10.52
CA ASP A 371 -29.30 -21.84 -9.20
C ASP A 371 -27.96 -22.09 -8.48
N ALA A 372 -27.78 -21.41 -7.35
CA ALA A 372 -26.67 -21.69 -6.44
C ALA A 372 -26.93 -23.09 -5.85
N SER A 373 -26.22 -24.09 -6.37
CA SER A 373 -26.10 -25.40 -5.72
C SER A 373 -25.07 -25.32 -4.60
#